data_AF-A0A835X525-F1
#
_entry.id   AF-A0A835X525-F1
#
_cell.length_a   1.000
_cell.length_b   1.000
_cell.length_c   1.000
_cell.angle_alpha   90.00
_cell.angle_beta   90.00
_cell.angle_gamma   90.00
#
_symmetry.space_group_name_H-M   'P 1'
#
loop_
_entity.id
_entity.type
_entity.pdbx_description
1 polymer ?
#
loop_
_entity_poly.entity_id
_entity_poly.type
_entity_poly.pdbx_seq_one_letter_code
_entity_poly.pdbx_strand_id
1 'polypeptide(L)' 'MQAIFYYLTGDPFCDKRECRLFNAHWQKDLLYSQLEIAKLCDKHQEILNNW' A
#
# COMPACT_ATOMS: atom_id res chain seq x y z
N MET A 1 -2.20 8.60 -0.66
CA MET A 1 -1.31 7.58 -1.26
C MET A 1 -2.05 6.71 -2.27
N GLN A 2 -3.21 6.12 -1.92
CA GLN A 2 -4.03 5.30 -2.83
C GLN A 2 -4.34 5.99 -4.18
N ALA A 3 -4.67 7.29 -4.18
CA ALA A 3 -4.92 8.03 -5.42
C ALA A 3 -3.71 8.09 -6.38
N ILE A 4 -2.48 8.18 -5.85
CA ILE A 4 -1.25 8.16 -6.65
C ILE A 4 -1.08 6.77 -7.28
N PHE A 5 -1.22 5.72 -6.49
CA PHE A 5 -1.09 4.36 -7.02
C PHE A 5 -2.19 4.01 -8.03
N TYR A 6 -3.43 4.45 -7.81
CA TYR A 6 -4.49 4.30 -8.82
C TYR A 6 -4.11 4.98 -10.15
N TYR A 7 -3.53 6.18 -10.10
CA TYR A 7 -3.05 6.87 -11.30
C TYR A 7 -1.90 6.13 -11.99
N LEU A 8 -0.97 5.54 -11.23
CA LEU A 8 0.22 4.88 -11.77
C LEU A 8 -0.04 3.45 -12.27
N THR A 9 -0.87 2.67 -11.59
CA THR A 9 -1.03 1.22 -11.83
C THR A 9 -2.43 0.81 -12.26
N GLY A 10 -3.43 1.70 -12.12
CA GLY A 10 -4.85 1.35 -12.24
C GLY A 10 -5.42 0.57 -11.05
N ASP A 11 -4.59 0.23 -10.06
CA ASP A 11 -4.98 -0.51 -8.85
C ASP A 11 -4.43 0.19 -7.58
N PRO A 12 -5.28 0.74 -6.70
CA PRO A 12 -4.82 1.50 -5.54
C PRO A 12 -4.31 0.63 -4.39
N PHE A 13 -4.50 -0.69 -4.45
CA PHE A 13 -4.37 -1.57 -3.30
C PHE A 13 -3.30 -2.66 -3.45
N CYS A 14 -3.03 -3.35 -2.35
CA CYS A 14 -2.11 -4.46 -2.25
C CYS A 14 -2.71 -5.59 -1.41
N ASP A 15 -2.39 -6.83 -1.75
CA ASP A 15 -2.79 -7.99 -0.95
C ASP A 15 -1.79 -8.34 0.16
N LYS A 16 -0.63 -7.68 0.21
CA LYS A 16 0.37 -7.88 1.27
C LYS A 16 0.00 -7.05 2.50
N ARG A 17 -0.22 -7.72 3.62
CA ARG A 17 -0.57 -7.10 4.91
C ARG A 17 0.50 -6.13 5.41
N GLU A 18 1.75 -6.41 5.08
CA GLU A 18 2.93 -5.63 5.42
C GLU A 18 3.18 -4.46 4.43
N CYS A 19 2.20 -4.14 3.58
CA CYS A 19 2.24 -2.98 2.71
C CYS A 19 1.29 -1.91 3.22
N ARG A 20 1.72 -0.63 3.20
CA ARG A 20 0.89 0.55 3.48
C ARG A 20 -0.30 0.67 2.51
N LEU A 21 -0.32 -0.07 1.40
CA LEU A 21 -1.47 -0.12 0.50
C LEU A 21 -2.36 -1.34 0.73
N PHE A 22 -2.18 -2.08 1.83
CA PHE A 22 -2.97 -3.28 2.11
C PHE A 22 -4.47 -2.99 2.01
N ASN A 23 -5.19 -3.83 1.27
CA ASN A 23 -6.65 -3.76 1.16
C ASN A 23 -7.30 -4.27 2.45
N ALA A 24 -7.13 -3.52 3.54
CA ALA A 24 -7.62 -3.91 4.86
C ALA A 24 -9.14 -3.80 4.92
N HIS A 25 -9.80 -4.92 5.24
CA HIS A 25 -11.26 -4.96 5.46
C HIS A 25 -11.61 -4.85 6.95
N TRP A 26 -10.62 -5.03 7.84
CA TRP A 26 -10.77 -4.90 9.28
C TRP A 26 -9.92 -3.75 9.82
N GLN A 27 -10.46 -3.02 10.80
CA GLN A 27 -9.77 -1.89 11.42
C GLN A 27 -8.39 -2.26 11.98
N LYS A 28 -8.27 -3.44 12.62
CA LYS A 28 -6.98 -3.94 13.14
C LYS A 28 -5.90 -4.03 12.05
N ASP A 29 -6.28 -4.44 10.84
CA ASP A 29 -5.34 -4.63 9.74
C ASP A 29 -5.02 -3.31 9.04
N LEU A 30 -5.98 -2.38 9.04
CA LEU A 30 -5.74 -1.02 8.58
C LEU A 30 -4.72 -0.33 9.50
N LEU A 31 -4.92 -0.37 10.82
CA LEU A 31 -3.99 0.22 11.77
C LEU A 31 -2.59 -0.40 11.66
N TYR A 32 -2.52 -1.73 11.59
CA TYR A 32 -1.26 -2.45 11.39
C TYR A 32 -0.50 -1.99 10.13
N SER A 33 -1.18 -1.95 8.98
CA SER A 33 -0.55 -1.61 7.69
C SER A 33 -0.22 -0.12 7.55
N GLN A 34 -1.06 0.78 8.09
CA GLN A 34 -0.87 2.23 7.97
C GLN A 34 0.06 2.82 9.02
N LEU A 35 0.00 2.34 10.27
CA LEU A 35 0.68 2.96 11.42
C LEU A 35 1.85 2.13 11.93
N GLU A 36 1.67 0.82 12.12
CA GLU A 36 2.73 -0.02 12.70
C GLU A 36 3.83 -0.35 11.69
N ILE A 37 3.42 -0.87 10.51
CA ILE A 37 4.35 -1.15 9.42
C ILE A 37 4.72 0.14 8.69
N ALA A 38 3.69 0.90 8.28
CA ALA A 38 3.81 2.19 7.63
C ALA A 38 4.81 2.22 6.45
N LYS A 39 5.06 1.10 5.77
CA LYS A 39 6.03 0.96 4.66
C LYS A 39 5.36 0.39 3.43
N LEU A 40 5.85 0.75 2.24
CA LEU A 40 5.46 0.08 1.01
C LEU A 40 6.22 -1.25 0.89
N CYS A 41 5.59 -2.25 0.27
CA CYS A 41 6.33 -3.45 -0.13
C CYS A 41 7.25 -3.15 -1.32
N ASP A 42 8.24 -4.01 -1.57
CA ASP A 42 9.26 -3.80 -2.60
C ASP A 42 8.67 -3.44 -3.96
N LYS A 43 7.60 -4.13 -4.38
CA LYS A 43 6.86 -3.84 -5.62
C LYS A 43 6.40 -2.38 -5.69
N HIS A 44 5.74 -1.90 -4.63
CA HIS A 44 5.18 -0.54 -4.62
C HIS A 44 6.25 0.53 -4.38
N GLN A 45 7.33 0.18 -3.69
CA GLN A 45 8.49 1.06 -3.57
C GLN A 45 9.21 1.22 -4.91
N GLU A 46 9.37 0.14 -5.67
CA GLU A 46 9.98 0.16 -7.01
C GLU A 46 9.15 1.00 -8.00
N ILE A 47 7.82 0.91 -7.97
CA ILE A 47 6.95 1.76 -8.79
C ILE A 47 7.20 3.24 -8.52
N LEU A 48 7.37 3.66 -7.26
CA LEU A 48 7.68 5.05 -6.94
C LEU A 48 9.11 5.44 -7.30
N ASN A 49 10.07 4.53 -7.20
CA ASN A 49 11.46 4.81 -7.57
C ASN A 49 11.64 5.01 -9.08
N ASN A 50 10.75 4.41 -9.88
CA ASN A 50 10.77 4.45 -11.35
C ASN A 50 9.78 5.47 -11.94
N TRP A 51 9.12 6.26 -11.10
CA TRP A 51 8.22 7.36 -11.49
C TRP A 51 8.94 8.70 -11.43
#